data_AF-A0A6I2ZTM3-F1
#
_entry.id   AF-A0A6I2ZTM3-F1
#
_cell.length_a   1.000
_cell.length_b   1.000
_cell.length_c   1.000
_cell.angle_alpha   90.00
_cell.angle_beta   90.00
_cell.angle_gamma   90.00
#
_symmetry.space_group_name_H-M   'P 1'
#
loop_
_entity.id
_entity.type
_entity.pdbx_description
1 polymer ?
#
loop_
_entity_poly.entity_id
_entity_poly.type
_entity_poly.pdbx_seq_one_letter_code
_entity_poly.pdbx_strand_id
1 'polypeptide(L)'
;MSSVTPSPAVAGGDGNGGSATLAQGPGSSATPLGMAAAVAAVCAWGLGNTIIAAIPMTGTAIAFYRLAFASVLYTLVLYARGGRLSRRSFRFGREGGVAFGANISAFFVAIHLTSVANATTIQALQPLVIVGFAAVMFGERIRMRHIVCALIALGGVILVAYGAAQDGNGVGLGDLMAVVALVFWAWYFIASKKARLHLDTFEYMTVMNLVAFVVVIPITLITHDLFKTENHLNLKSALAILAIVLVPGSGHILMNWAHAHTTLVLTSLITLGLPVIAAISAAIFLGQSVTPVQIFGIALVIAALSGVIILDAKRTADATEPAV
;
A
#
# COMPACT_ATOMS: atom_id res chain seq x y z
N MET A 1 53.57 5.23 -53.80
CA MET A 1 53.69 3.91 -54.44
C MET A 1 54.61 3.09 -53.55
N SER A 2 54.18 2.12 -52.74
CA SER A 2 53.31 0.99 -53.02
C SER A 2 52.44 0.65 -51.79
N SER A 3 51.18 0.38 -52.06
CA SER A 3 50.13 -0.12 -51.19
C SER A 3 50.27 -1.63 -50.98
N VAL A 4 50.15 -2.11 -49.75
CA VAL A 4 49.81 -3.52 -49.48
C VAL A 4 48.78 -3.59 -48.35
N THR A 5 47.57 -3.97 -48.73
CA THR A 5 46.58 -4.62 -47.87
C THR A 5 46.37 -6.03 -48.41
N PRO A 6 46.09 -7.01 -47.54
CA PRO A 6 44.86 -7.77 -47.76
C PRO A 6 44.08 -8.08 -46.46
N SER A 7 42.77 -7.78 -46.53
CA SER A 7 41.56 -8.51 -46.12
C SER A 7 41.39 -9.26 -44.76
N PRO A 8 40.12 -9.41 -44.30
CA PRO A 8 39.75 -9.65 -42.91
C PRO A 8 39.55 -11.15 -42.58
N ALA A 9 39.66 -11.49 -41.30
CA ALA A 9 39.30 -12.79 -40.76
C ALA A 9 38.15 -12.68 -39.74
N VAL A 10 37.32 -13.72 -39.79
CA VAL A 10 35.95 -13.86 -39.27
C VAL A 10 35.90 -14.36 -37.82
N ALA A 11 34.87 -13.89 -37.11
CA ALA A 11 34.10 -14.42 -35.97
C ALA A 11 34.73 -15.41 -34.97
N GLY A 12 34.53 -15.07 -33.68
CA GLY A 12 34.48 -16.00 -32.56
C GLY A 12 33.72 -15.36 -31.40
N GLY A 13 32.54 -15.87 -31.10
CA GLY A 13 31.66 -15.40 -30.04
C GLY A 13 32.04 -15.92 -28.64
N ASP A 14 31.24 -15.42 -27.70
CA ASP A 14 30.88 -15.97 -26.40
C ASP A 14 31.49 -15.30 -25.16
N GLY A 15 30.59 -14.94 -24.24
CA GLY A 15 30.90 -14.93 -22.82
C GLY A 15 30.53 -13.66 -22.06
N ASN A 16 29.26 -13.59 -21.67
CA ASN A 16 28.86 -13.20 -20.31
C ASN A 16 29.12 -11.73 -19.88
N GLY A 17 28.10 -10.89 -20.08
CA GLY A 17 28.04 -9.53 -19.53
C GLY A 17 26.60 -9.08 -19.31
N GLY A 18 25.74 -9.95 -18.77
CA GLY A 18 24.38 -9.60 -18.37
C GLY A 18 24.35 -8.74 -17.11
N SER A 19 24.97 -7.56 -17.15
CA SER A 19 24.74 -6.51 -16.17
C SER A 19 23.32 -5.96 -16.38
N ALA A 20 22.38 -6.52 -15.63
CA ALA A 20 21.00 -6.05 -15.55
C ALA A 20 20.99 -4.54 -15.29
N THR A 21 20.45 -3.81 -16.26
CA THR A 21 20.30 -2.37 -16.34
C THR A 21 19.48 -1.83 -15.17
N LEU A 22 20.12 -1.54 -14.04
CA LEU A 22 19.56 -0.67 -13.00
C LEU A 22 19.88 0.78 -13.35
N ALA A 23 19.09 1.34 -14.27
CA ALA A 23 19.04 2.77 -14.49
C ALA A 23 17.67 3.15 -15.06
N GLN A 24 16.74 3.56 -14.18
CA GLN A 24 15.68 4.49 -14.60
C GLN A 24 15.51 5.56 -13.52
N GLY A 25 16.01 6.76 -13.86
CA GLY A 25 15.77 8.00 -13.14
C GLY A 25 14.32 8.49 -13.29
N PRO A 26 14.02 9.73 -12.84
CA PRO A 26 12.66 10.21 -12.63
C PRO A 26 11.91 10.40 -13.95
N GLY A 27 11.11 9.39 -14.31
CA GLY A 27 10.25 9.42 -15.51
C GLY A 27 9.79 8.05 -16.01
N SER A 28 9.72 7.00 -15.18
CA SER A 28 9.28 5.68 -15.65
C SER A 28 7.83 5.74 -16.13
N SER A 29 7.61 5.58 -17.44
CA SER A 29 6.29 5.32 -18.01
C SER A 29 5.69 4.07 -17.37
N ALA A 30 4.38 4.10 -17.12
CA ALA A 30 3.70 2.97 -16.50
C ALA A 30 3.80 1.74 -17.40
N THR A 31 4.35 0.64 -16.88
CA THR A 31 4.38 -0.63 -17.61
C THR A 31 3.08 -1.40 -17.38
N PRO A 32 2.55 -2.12 -18.38
CA PRO A 32 1.36 -2.97 -18.21
C PRO A 32 1.51 -3.98 -17.07
N LEU A 33 2.71 -4.53 -16.90
CA LEU A 33 3.01 -5.47 -15.82
C LEU A 33 2.99 -4.80 -14.44
N GLY A 34 3.52 -3.57 -14.33
CA GLY A 34 3.42 -2.75 -13.12
C GLY A 34 1.97 -2.46 -12.71
N MET A 35 1.13 -2.12 -13.68
CA MET A 35 -0.30 -1.91 -13.47
C MET A 35 -1.00 -3.20 -13.02
N ALA A 36 -0.75 -4.32 -13.70
CA ALA A 36 -1.31 -5.61 -13.34
C ALA A 36 -0.93 -6.03 -11.90
N ALA A 37 0.32 -5.82 -11.51
CA ALA A 37 0.78 -6.08 -10.15
C ALA A 37 0.05 -5.20 -9.11
N ALA A 38 -0.14 -3.90 -9.41
CA ALA A 38 -0.88 -3.01 -8.52
C ALA A 38 -2.37 -3.40 -8.40
N VAL A 39 -3.02 -3.80 -9.49
CA VAL A 39 -4.41 -4.28 -9.47
C VAL A 39 -4.52 -5.56 -8.64
N ALA A 40 -3.63 -6.53 -8.87
CA ALA A 40 -3.57 -7.77 -8.10
C ALA A 40 -3.35 -7.50 -6.60
N ALA A 41 -2.51 -6.52 -6.25
CA ALA A 41 -2.32 -6.08 -4.88
C ALA A 41 -3.61 -5.55 -4.24
N VAL A 42 -4.36 -4.71 -4.97
CA VAL A 42 -5.63 -4.16 -4.48
C VAL A 42 -6.69 -5.24 -4.28
N CYS A 43 -6.75 -6.23 -5.18
CA CYS A 43 -7.62 -7.39 -5.00
C CYS A 43 -7.22 -8.20 -3.74
N ALA A 44 -5.93 -8.48 -3.57
CA ALA A 44 -5.43 -9.21 -2.41
C ALA A 44 -5.70 -8.49 -1.08
N TRP A 45 -5.57 -7.17 -1.04
CA TRP A 45 -5.92 -6.36 0.14
C TRP A 45 -7.42 -6.32 0.39
N GLY A 46 -8.24 -6.15 -0.65
CA GLY A 46 -9.69 -6.11 -0.52
C GLY A 46 -10.24 -7.40 0.08
N LEU A 47 -9.78 -8.55 -0.41
CA LEU A 47 -10.11 -9.88 0.15
C LEU A 47 -9.51 -10.07 1.54
N GLY A 48 -8.26 -9.62 1.75
CA GLY A 48 -7.54 -9.74 3.01
C GLY A 48 -8.21 -9.00 4.17
N ASN A 49 -8.79 -7.83 3.92
CA ASN A 49 -9.49 -7.04 4.94
C ASN A 49 -10.68 -7.78 5.56
N THR A 50 -11.38 -8.58 4.74
CA THR A 50 -12.47 -9.45 5.20
C THR A 50 -11.95 -10.56 6.11
N ILE A 51 -10.81 -11.16 5.78
CA ILE A 51 -10.17 -12.17 6.64
C ILE A 51 -9.76 -11.53 7.96
N ILE A 52 -9.15 -10.34 7.93
CA ILE A 52 -8.74 -9.60 9.13
C ILE A 52 -9.94 -9.34 10.04
N ALA A 53 -11.05 -8.85 9.48
CA ALA A 53 -12.28 -8.55 10.23
C ALA A 53 -12.96 -9.80 10.82
N ALA A 54 -12.74 -10.98 10.23
CA ALA A 54 -13.33 -12.24 10.69
C ALA A 54 -12.56 -12.87 11.87
N ILE A 55 -11.32 -12.43 12.14
CA ILE A 55 -10.51 -13.03 13.20
C ILE A 55 -11.03 -12.54 14.56
N PRO A 56 -11.41 -13.44 15.48
CA PRO A 56 -11.94 -13.06 16.78
C PRO A 56 -10.80 -12.67 17.74
N MET A 57 -10.04 -11.65 17.38
CA MET A 57 -8.91 -11.12 18.13
C MET A 57 -8.91 -9.60 18.02
N THR A 58 -8.25 -8.94 18.96
CA THR A 58 -8.03 -7.49 18.88
C THR A 58 -7.12 -7.13 17.71
N GLY A 59 -7.38 -5.99 17.06
CA GLY A 59 -6.64 -5.58 15.86
C GLY A 59 -5.13 -5.45 16.07
N THR A 60 -4.70 -4.96 17.22
CA THR A 60 -3.30 -4.90 17.68
C THR A 60 -2.66 -6.28 17.86
N ALA A 61 -3.38 -7.27 18.40
CA ALA A 61 -2.89 -8.64 18.49
C ALA A 61 -2.72 -9.27 17.11
N ILE A 62 -3.69 -9.08 16.21
CA ILE A 62 -3.60 -9.52 14.81
C ILE A 62 -2.38 -8.87 14.14
N ALA A 63 -2.18 -7.56 14.32
CA ALA A 63 -1.03 -6.82 13.80
C ALA A 63 0.28 -7.43 14.28
N PHE A 64 0.40 -7.73 15.58
CA PHE A 64 1.56 -8.37 16.18
C PHE A 64 1.86 -9.73 15.54
N TYR A 65 0.90 -10.66 15.53
CA TYR A 65 1.15 -12.01 15.00
C TYR A 65 1.42 -12.00 13.49
N ARG A 66 0.68 -11.16 12.74
CA ARG A 66 0.90 -10.97 11.31
C ARG A 66 2.31 -10.45 11.03
N LEU A 67 2.79 -9.46 11.79
CA LEU A 67 4.12 -8.90 11.62
C LEU A 67 5.23 -9.84 12.11
N ALA A 68 4.99 -10.64 13.15
CA ALA A 68 5.89 -11.69 13.59
C ALA A 68 6.06 -12.77 12.51
N PHE A 69 4.95 -13.31 12.02
CA PHE A 69 4.94 -14.37 11.00
C PHE A 69 5.53 -13.87 9.69
N ALA A 70 5.16 -12.65 9.27
CA ALA A 70 5.76 -12.00 8.12
C ALA A 70 7.28 -11.83 8.30
N SER A 71 7.73 -11.31 9.45
CA SER A 71 9.16 -11.09 9.71
C SER A 71 9.96 -12.39 9.59
N VAL A 72 9.47 -13.49 10.14
CA VAL A 72 10.12 -14.80 10.00
C VAL A 72 10.08 -15.26 8.54
N LEU A 73 8.91 -15.29 7.92
CA LEU A 73 8.75 -15.81 6.55
C LEU A 73 9.58 -15.02 5.53
N TYR A 74 9.50 -13.70 5.53
CA TYR A 74 10.25 -12.87 4.58
C TYR A 74 11.76 -12.97 4.80
N THR A 75 12.21 -13.08 6.06
CA THR A 75 13.62 -13.31 6.37
C THR A 75 14.09 -14.65 5.82
N LEU A 76 13.35 -15.73 6.06
CA LEU A 76 13.67 -17.06 5.53
C LEU A 76 13.73 -17.06 4.00
N VAL A 77 12.74 -16.46 3.35
CA VAL A 77 12.70 -16.35 1.88
C VAL A 77 13.86 -15.52 1.33
N LEU A 78 14.22 -14.41 1.99
CA LEU A 78 15.36 -13.58 1.60
C LEU A 78 16.66 -14.37 1.63
N TYR A 79 16.94 -15.07 2.73
CA TYR A 79 18.17 -15.86 2.88
C TYR A 79 18.19 -17.10 1.98
N ALA A 80 17.04 -17.76 1.78
CA ALA A 80 16.92 -18.89 0.84
C ALA A 80 17.20 -18.47 -0.62
N ARG A 81 16.91 -17.23 -0.98
CA ARG A 81 17.25 -16.64 -2.30
C ARG A 81 18.69 -16.12 -2.38
N GLY A 82 19.51 -16.32 -1.35
CA GLY A 82 20.89 -15.83 -1.27
C GLY A 82 21.02 -14.34 -0.92
N GLY A 83 19.91 -13.66 -0.63
CA GLY A 83 19.91 -12.28 -0.17
C GLY A 83 20.43 -12.15 1.28
N ARG A 84 20.86 -10.95 1.66
CA ARG A 84 21.35 -10.67 3.01
C ARG A 84 20.89 -9.29 3.48
N LEU A 85 20.59 -9.19 4.77
CA LEU A 85 20.38 -7.91 5.41
C LEU A 85 21.72 -7.25 5.73
N SER A 86 21.78 -5.94 5.53
CA SER A 86 22.94 -5.11 5.80
C SER A 86 22.51 -3.83 6.54
N ARG A 87 23.49 -3.08 7.06
CA ARG A 87 23.21 -1.74 7.62
C ARG A 87 22.54 -0.81 6.60
N ARG A 88 22.85 -0.98 5.31
CA ARG A 88 22.21 -0.25 4.20
C ARG A 88 20.72 -0.56 4.11
N SER A 89 20.34 -1.83 4.28
CA SER A 89 18.95 -2.29 4.25
C SER A 89 18.13 -1.56 5.33
N PHE A 90 18.63 -1.52 6.57
CA PHE A 90 17.98 -0.79 7.66
C PHE A 90 17.98 0.73 7.47
N ARG A 91 19.07 1.31 6.96
CA ARG A 91 19.15 2.76 6.70
C ARG A 91 18.04 3.24 5.77
N PHE A 92 17.75 2.50 4.71
CA PHE A 92 16.72 2.86 3.73
C PHE A 92 15.33 2.30 4.05
N GLY A 93 15.24 1.16 4.73
CA GLY A 93 13.97 0.48 5.00
C GLY A 93 13.25 0.90 6.29
N ARG A 94 13.95 1.51 7.26
CA ARG A 94 13.38 1.80 8.58
C ARG A 94 12.18 2.75 8.55
N GLU A 95 12.21 3.78 7.71
CA GLU A 95 11.12 4.76 7.62
C GLU A 95 9.83 4.10 7.13
N GLY A 96 9.95 3.27 6.10
CA GLY A 96 8.84 2.47 5.59
C GLY A 96 8.32 1.49 6.64
N GLY A 97 9.21 0.83 7.38
CA GLY A 97 8.81 -0.09 8.46
C GLY A 97 8.10 0.60 9.63
N VAL A 98 8.55 1.78 10.05
CA VAL A 98 7.88 2.57 11.11
C VAL A 98 6.48 2.97 10.67
N ALA A 99 6.36 3.56 9.48
CA ALA A 99 5.08 3.95 8.92
C ALA A 99 4.15 2.73 8.75
N PHE A 100 4.68 1.60 8.26
CA PHE A 100 3.91 0.39 8.04
C PHE A 100 3.42 -0.26 9.34
N GLY A 101 4.28 -0.35 10.36
CA GLY A 101 3.91 -0.89 11.67
C GLY A 101 2.84 -0.05 12.36
N ALA A 102 2.98 1.28 12.33
CA ALA A 102 1.98 2.19 12.87
C ALA A 102 0.66 2.12 12.09
N ASN A 103 0.73 2.07 10.74
CA ASN A 103 -0.44 1.91 9.89
C ASN A 103 -1.21 0.63 10.20
N ILE A 104 -0.58 -0.55 10.14
CA ILE A 104 -1.28 -1.83 10.35
C ILE A 104 -1.89 -1.88 11.75
N SER A 105 -1.18 -1.36 12.76
CA SER A 105 -1.69 -1.31 14.13
C SER A 105 -2.98 -0.50 14.23
N ALA A 106 -2.99 0.73 13.68
CA ALA A 106 -4.18 1.58 13.70
C ALA A 106 -5.30 1.04 12.79
N PHE A 107 -4.94 0.53 11.60
CA PHE A 107 -5.91 0.06 10.61
C PHE A 107 -6.64 -1.20 11.06
N PHE A 108 -5.94 -2.15 11.70
CA PHE A 108 -6.58 -3.37 12.17
C PHE A 108 -7.49 -3.07 13.37
N VAL A 109 -7.13 -2.11 14.22
CA VAL A 109 -8.05 -1.58 15.24
C VAL A 109 -9.28 -0.96 14.57
N ALA A 110 -9.10 -0.13 13.55
CA ALA A 110 -10.20 0.48 12.82
C ALA A 110 -11.18 -0.56 12.24
N ILE A 111 -10.68 -1.59 11.55
CA ILE A 111 -11.50 -2.67 10.96
C ILE A 111 -12.36 -3.41 12.00
N HIS A 112 -11.94 -3.46 13.26
CA HIS A 112 -12.71 -4.12 14.33
C HIS A 112 -13.65 -3.17 15.08
N LEU A 113 -13.51 -1.86 14.89
CA LEU A 113 -14.32 -0.83 15.54
C LEU A 113 -15.32 -0.14 14.60
N THR A 114 -15.19 -0.35 13.29
CA THR A 114 -16.09 0.18 12.26
C THR A 114 -16.19 -0.83 11.10
N SER A 115 -17.08 -0.61 10.13
CA SER A 115 -17.25 -1.55 9.03
C SER A 115 -16.04 -1.56 8.08
N VAL A 116 -15.83 -2.69 7.39
CA VAL A 116 -14.72 -2.83 6.42
C VAL A 116 -14.88 -1.81 5.30
N ALA A 117 -16.11 -1.60 4.83
CA ALA A 117 -16.42 -0.60 3.82
C ALA A 117 -16.07 0.82 4.29
N ASN A 118 -16.40 1.17 5.54
CA ASN A 118 -16.10 2.51 6.08
C ASN A 118 -14.59 2.73 6.27
N ALA A 119 -13.89 1.80 6.94
CA ALA A 119 -12.45 1.90 7.16
C ALA A 119 -11.66 2.02 5.84
N THR A 120 -12.03 1.23 4.81
CA THR A 120 -11.36 1.29 3.51
C THR A 120 -11.71 2.53 2.70
N THR A 121 -12.92 3.07 2.83
CA THR A 121 -13.29 4.34 2.19
C THR A 121 -12.49 5.51 2.77
N ILE A 122 -12.28 5.54 4.09
CA ILE A 122 -11.38 6.53 4.72
C ILE A 122 -9.96 6.38 4.16
N GLN A 123 -9.45 5.14 4.05
CA GLN A 123 -8.13 4.88 3.46
C GLN A 123 -8.03 5.34 1.99
N ALA A 124 -9.13 5.35 1.24
CA ALA A 124 -9.14 5.79 -0.16
C ALA A 124 -8.82 7.30 -0.32
N LEU A 125 -8.85 8.08 0.76
CA LEU A 125 -8.36 9.47 0.77
C LEU A 125 -6.83 9.59 0.67
N GLN A 126 -6.09 8.47 0.65
CA GLN A 126 -4.62 8.44 0.54
C GLN A 126 -4.06 9.39 -0.54
N PRO A 127 -4.61 9.47 -1.78
CA PRO A 127 -4.03 10.33 -2.80
C PRO A 127 -3.97 11.80 -2.36
N LEU A 128 -4.96 12.28 -1.61
CA LEU A 128 -4.99 13.65 -1.09
C LEU A 128 -3.89 13.89 -0.07
N VAL A 129 -3.67 12.92 0.81
CA VAL A 129 -2.63 13.00 1.84
C VAL A 129 -1.25 12.96 1.19
N ILE A 130 -1.06 12.16 0.14
CA ILE A 130 0.18 12.16 -0.66
C ILE A 130 0.41 13.51 -1.34
N VAL A 131 -0.61 14.09 -1.98
CA VAL A 131 -0.52 15.43 -2.58
C VAL A 131 -0.18 16.48 -1.53
N GLY A 132 -0.78 16.40 -0.33
CA GLY A 132 -0.46 17.27 0.81
C GLY A 132 1.00 17.13 1.25
N PHE A 133 1.49 15.90 1.43
CA PHE A 133 2.90 15.65 1.75
C PHE A 133 3.83 16.18 0.66
N ALA A 134 3.49 15.98 -0.62
CA ALA A 134 4.29 16.48 -1.73
C ALA A 134 4.36 18.02 -1.75
N ALA A 135 3.23 18.70 -1.51
CA ALA A 135 3.19 20.16 -1.40
C ALA A 135 4.08 20.69 -0.28
N VAL A 136 4.05 20.06 0.90
CA VAL A 136 4.88 20.46 2.05
C VAL A 136 6.36 20.15 1.82
N MET A 137 6.69 18.98 1.30
CA MET A 137 8.08 18.52 1.14
C MET A 137 8.80 19.16 -0.06
N PHE A 138 8.09 19.42 -1.15
CA PHE A 138 8.67 19.88 -2.42
C PHE A 138 8.23 21.30 -2.80
N GLY A 139 7.40 21.95 -1.98
CA GLY A 139 6.90 23.29 -2.25
C GLY A 139 5.92 23.35 -3.43
N GLU A 140 5.32 22.21 -3.80
CA GLU A 140 4.34 22.18 -4.89
C GLU A 140 3.09 22.97 -4.54
N ARG A 141 2.61 23.78 -5.49
CA ARG A 141 1.44 24.63 -5.27
C ARG A 141 0.16 23.80 -5.30
N ILE A 142 -0.52 23.71 -4.16
CA ILE A 142 -1.89 23.18 -4.08
C ILE A 142 -2.83 24.14 -4.82
N ARG A 143 -3.30 23.71 -5.99
CA ARG A 143 -4.29 24.44 -6.79
C ARG A 143 -5.71 24.23 -6.27
N MET A 144 -6.60 25.19 -6.54
CA MET A 144 -8.01 25.15 -6.11
C MET A 144 -8.75 23.85 -6.47
N ARG A 145 -8.46 23.24 -7.63
CA ARG A 145 -9.08 21.95 -7.99
C ARG A 145 -8.77 20.81 -7.01
N HIS A 146 -7.56 20.77 -6.43
CA HIS A 146 -7.21 19.74 -5.45
C HIS A 146 -8.04 19.97 -4.17
N ILE A 147 -8.24 21.23 -3.79
CA ILE A 147 -9.06 21.60 -2.63
C ILE A 147 -10.51 21.19 -2.88
N VAL A 148 -11.10 21.56 -4.03
CA VAL A 148 -12.48 21.20 -4.38
C VAL A 148 -12.69 19.69 -4.35
N CYS A 149 -11.83 18.92 -5.01
CA CYS A 149 -11.99 17.48 -5.00
C CYS A 149 -11.67 16.84 -3.65
N ALA A 150 -10.77 17.42 -2.85
CA ALA A 150 -10.57 17.00 -1.47
C ALA A 150 -11.84 17.18 -0.65
N LEU A 151 -12.53 18.31 -0.80
CA LEU A 151 -13.81 18.58 -0.13
C LEU A 151 -14.91 17.62 -0.62
N ILE A 152 -14.99 17.32 -1.92
CA ILE A 152 -15.95 16.35 -2.45
C ILE A 152 -15.67 14.94 -1.92
N ALA A 153 -14.41 14.50 -1.94
CA ALA A 153 -14.02 13.19 -1.41
C ALA A 153 -14.27 13.11 0.11
N LEU A 154 -13.99 14.18 0.86
CA LEU A 154 -14.33 14.25 2.27
C LEU A 154 -15.85 14.13 2.50
N GLY A 155 -16.66 14.80 1.68
CA GLY A 155 -18.12 14.65 1.68
C GLY A 155 -18.56 13.21 1.42
N GLY A 156 -17.92 12.52 0.47
CA GLY A 156 -18.15 11.10 0.19
C GLY A 156 -17.81 10.20 1.39
N VAL A 157 -16.69 10.44 2.07
CA VAL A 157 -16.33 9.71 3.30
C VAL A 157 -17.32 9.96 4.44
N ILE A 158 -17.76 11.21 4.62
CA ILE A 158 -18.79 11.56 5.61
C ILE A 158 -20.10 10.80 5.32
N LEU A 159 -20.48 10.69 4.04
CA LEU A 159 -21.67 9.91 3.64
C LEU A 159 -21.51 8.42 3.95
N VAL A 160 -20.34 7.84 3.70
CA VAL A 160 -20.07 6.44 4.04
C VAL A 160 -20.13 6.22 5.56
N ALA A 161 -19.51 7.09 6.34
CA ALA A 161 -19.53 7.02 7.80
C ALA A 161 -20.96 7.19 8.36
N TYR A 162 -21.74 8.11 7.78
CA TYR A 162 -23.15 8.29 8.13
C TYR A 162 -23.98 7.04 7.81
N GLY A 163 -23.81 6.46 6.62
CA GLY A 163 -24.49 5.22 6.25
C GLY A 163 -24.08 4.02 7.11
N ALA A 164 -22.83 3.97 7.57
CA ALA A 164 -22.37 2.96 8.53
C ALA A 164 -23.05 3.11 9.90
N ALA A 165 -23.21 4.36 10.38
CA ALA A 165 -23.84 4.66 11.66
C ALA A 165 -25.32 4.25 11.71
N GLN A 166 -26.01 4.30 10.57
CA GLN A 166 -27.41 3.82 10.46
C GLN A 166 -27.53 2.31 10.68
N ASP A 167 -26.50 1.53 10.33
CA ASP A 167 -26.43 0.08 10.52
C ASP A 167 -25.79 -0.30 11.88
N GLY A 168 -25.76 0.62 12.85
CA GLY A 168 -25.20 0.41 14.18
C GLY A 168 -23.66 0.49 14.27
N ASN A 169 -22.97 0.75 13.15
CA ASN A 169 -21.53 1.01 13.12
C ASN A 169 -21.29 2.52 13.28
N GLY A 170 -21.45 3.03 14.50
CA GLY A 170 -21.40 4.46 14.79
C GLY A 170 -20.09 5.15 14.40
N VAL A 171 -20.16 6.48 14.21
CA VAL A 171 -18.96 7.33 14.06
C VAL A 171 -18.23 7.38 15.39
N GLY A 172 -16.93 7.09 15.40
CA GLY A 172 -16.20 7.03 16.66
C GLY A 172 -14.73 6.67 16.53
N LEU A 173 -14.23 5.92 17.51
CA LEU A 173 -12.81 5.58 17.63
C LEU A 173 -12.30 4.80 16.40
N GLY A 174 -13.12 3.94 15.79
CA GLY A 174 -12.76 3.21 14.57
C GLY A 174 -12.41 4.14 13.40
N ASP A 175 -13.21 5.17 13.18
CA ASP A 175 -12.99 6.15 12.11
C ASP A 175 -11.75 7.01 12.39
N LEU A 176 -11.55 7.41 13.66
CA LEU A 176 -10.33 8.12 14.07
C LEU A 176 -9.08 7.26 13.81
N MET A 177 -9.14 5.96 14.16
CA MET A 177 -8.05 5.03 13.90
C MET A 177 -7.83 4.80 12.39
N ALA A 178 -8.88 4.82 11.57
CA ALA A 178 -8.76 4.76 10.12
C ALA A 178 -8.07 6.02 9.55
N VAL A 179 -8.37 7.21 10.09
CA VAL A 179 -7.70 8.46 9.70
C VAL A 179 -6.23 8.46 10.13
N VAL A 180 -5.91 7.98 11.33
CA VAL A 180 -4.52 7.81 11.78
C VAL A 180 -3.78 6.82 10.86
N ALA A 181 -4.41 5.69 10.55
CA ALA A 181 -3.88 4.71 9.62
C ALA A 181 -3.62 5.31 8.23
N LEU A 182 -4.50 6.16 7.73
CA LEU A 182 -4.39 6.84 6.43
C LEU A 182 -3.13 7.69 6.32
N VAL A 183 -2.79 8.45 7.37
CA VAL A 183 -1.57 9.26 7.40
C VAL A 183 -0.32 8.37 7.31
N PHE A 184 -0.26 7.32 8.13
CA PHE A 184 0.85 6.37 8.11
C PHE A 184 0.91 5.56 6.81
N TRP A 185 -0.23 5.29 6.17
CA TRP A 185 -0.30 4.62 4.87
C TRP A 185 0.31 5.49 3.77
N ALA A 186 -0.04 6.78 3.72
CA ALA A 186 0.55 7.73 2.79
C ALA A 186 2.06 7.88 3.01
N TRP A 187 2.51 7.97 4.27
CA TRP A 187 3.93 7.98 4.60
C TRP A 187 4.63 6.69 4.14
N TYR A 188 4.03 5.52 4.40
CA TYR A 188 4.53 4.23 3.95
C TYR A 188 4.70 4.19 2.42
N PHE A 189 3.75 4.69 1.64
CA PHE A 189 3.86 4.75 0.17
C PHE A 189 5.05 5.58 -0.29
N ILE A 190 5.23 6.79 0.29
CA ILE A 190 6.34 7.67 -0.05
C ILE A 190 7.69 7.05 0.36
N ALA A 191 7.77 6.51 1.59
CA ALA A 191 8.97 5.87 2.09
C ALA A 191 9.35 4.62 1.28
N SER A 192 8.35 3.81 0.89
CA SER A 192 8.54 2.63 0.05
C SER A 192 9.09 3.00 -1.31
N LYS A 193 8.49 4.00 -1.98
CA LYS A 193 8.98 4.47 -3.28
C LYS A 193 10.44 4.92 -3.22
N LYS A 194 10.85 5.62 -2.14
CA LYS A 194 12.25 6.04 -1.92
C LYS A 194 13.19 4.88 -1.59
N ALA A 195 12.76 3.95 -0.72
CA ALA A 195 13.56 2.79 -0.34
C ALA A 195 13.81 1.86 -1.54
N ARG A 196 12.81 1.71 -2.42
CA ARG A 196 12.88 0.89 -3.64
C ARG A 196 13.82 1.41 -4.72
N LEU A 197 14.33 2.64 -4.59
CA LEU A 197 15.45 3.14 -5.42
C LEU A 197 16.79 2.51 -5.01
N HIS A 198 16.88 1.96 -3.80
CA HIS A 198 18.13 1.52 -3.20
C HIS A 198 18.17 0.05 -2.83
N LEU A 199 17.01 -0.60 -2.70
CA LEU A 199 16.83 -1.97 -2.22
C LEU A 199 15.95 -2.78 -3.18
N ASP A 200 16.26 -4.07 -3.31
CA ASP A 200 15.35 -5.02 -3.96
C ASP A 200 14.02 -5.15 -3.19
N THR A 201 12.98 -5.61 -3.86
CA THR A 201 11.65 -5.88 -3.29
C THR A 201 11.72 -6.73 -2.03
N PHE A 202 12.41 -7.88 -2.07
CA PHE A 202 12.40 -8.81 -0.94
C PHE A 202 13.27 -8.32 0.22
N GLU A 203 14.39 -7.66 -0.09
CA GLU A 203 15.23 -7.01 0.93
C GLU A 203 14.45 -5.91 1.65
N TYR A 204 13.76 -5.03 0.90
CA TYR A 204 12.92 -4.00 1.47
C TYR A 204 11.77 -4.57 2.29
N MET A 205 11.02 -5.54 1.75
CA MET A 205 9.91 -6.19 2.45
C MET A 205 10.36 -6.82 3.77
N THR A 206 11.55 -7.44 3.79
CA THR A 206 12.09 -8.07 5.00
C THR A 206 12.39 -7.02 6.07
N VAL A 207 13.16 -5.98 5.74
CA VAL A 207 13.48 -4.90 6.70
C VAL A 207 12.22 -4.18 7.17
N MET A 208 11.31 -3.87 6.24
CA MET A 208 10.06 -3.19 6.54
C MET A 208 9.23 -3.98 7.55
N ASN A 209 9.06 -5.29 7.36
CA ASN A 209 8.31 -6.13 8.31
C ASN A 209 9.05 -6.27 9.65
N LEU A 210 10.38 -6.41 9.66
CA LEU A 210 11.16 -6.48 10.90
C LEU A 210 11.04 -5.20 11.73
N VAL A 211 11.17 -4.04 11.09
CA VAL A 211 11.04 -2.75 11.78
C VAL A 211 9.60 -2.50 12.21
N ALA A 212 8.62 -2.83 11.36
CA ALA A 212 7.20 -2.76 11.72
C ALA A 212 6.85 -3.67 12.90
N PHE A 213 7.46 -4.86 12.97
CA PHE A 213 7.31 -5.77 14.10
C PHE A 213 7.87 -5.16 15.40
N VAL A 214 9.04 -4.51 15.33
CA VAL A 214 9.57 -3.77 16.49
C VAL A 214 8.64 -2.63 16.92
N VAL A 215 7.99 -1.95 15.98
CA VAL A 215 7.06 -0.85 16.25
C VAL A 215 5.76 -1.33 16.91
N VAL A 216 5.25 -2.50 16.54
CA VAL A 216 3.98 -3.01 17.10
C VAL A 216 4.15 -3.57 18.52
N ILE A 217 5.36 -4.01 18.92
CA ILE A 217 5.65 -4.52 20.27
C ILE A 217 5.22 -3.54 21.37
N PRO A 218 5.70 -2.28 21.43
CA PRO A 218 5.30 -1.37 22.49
C PRO A 218 3.80 -1.06 22.45
N ILE A 219 3.18 -1.01 21.26
CA ILE A 219 1.74 -0.78 21.12
C ILE A 219 0.94 -1.91 21.80
N THR A 220 1.27 -3.17 21.52
CA THR A 220 0.55 -4.31 22.10
C THR A 220 0.82 -4.51 23.58
N LEU A 221 1.99 -4.11 24.07
CA LEU A 221 2.30 -4.12 25.49
C LEU A 221 1.48 -3.06 26.26
N ILE A 222 1.34 -1.85 25.70
CA ILE A 222 0.55 -0.76 26.30
C ILE A 222 -0.94 -1.12 26.33
N THR A 223 -1.47 -1.76 25.29
CA THR A 223 -2.88 -2.16 25.25
C THR A 223 -3.19 -3.44 26.04
N HIS A 224 -2.15 -4.14 26.53
CA HIS A 224 -2.24 -5.44 27.18
C HIS A 224 -2.92 -6.54 26.34
N ASP A 225 -3.07 -6.34 25.03
CA ASP A 225 -3.90 -7.20 24.20
C ASP A 225 -3.33 -8.63 24.08
N LEU A 226 -2.01 -8.79 24.07
CA LEU A 226 -1.38 -10.11 23.99
C LEU A 226 -1.64 -10.99 25.22
N PHE A 227 -2.04 -10.41 26.35
CA PHE A 227 -2.31 -11.14 27.59
C PHE A 227 -3.78 -11.54 27.74
N LYS A 228 -4.65 -11.10 26.83
CA LYS A 228 -6.07 -11.48 26.83
C LYS A 228 -6.23 -12.89 26.24
N THR A 229 -6.99 -13.74 26.91
CA THR A 229 -7.21 -15.14 26.49
C THR A 229 -7.75 -15.28 25.08
N GLU A 230 -8.62 -14.36 24.65
CA GLU A 230 -9.18 -14.31 23.28
C GLU A 230 -8.11 -14.10 22.20
N ASN A 231 -6.97 -13.49 22.56
CA ASN A 231 -5.87 -13.20 21.65
C ASN A 231 -4.78 -14.29 21.64
N HIS A 232 -4.99 -15.40 22.36
CA HIS A 232 -4.08 -16.53 22.32
C HIS A 232 -4.20 -17.27 20.99
N LEU A 233 -3.06 -17.55 20.37
CA LEU A 233 -3.02 -18.33 19.13
C LEU A 233 -3.55 -19.74 19.35
N ASN A 234 -4.60 -20.08 18.62
CA ASN A 234 -4.99 -21.45 18.31
C ASN A 234 -4.73 -21.74 16.82
N LEU A 235 -4.88 -23.01 16.41
CA LEU A 235 -4.64 -23.43 15.03
C LEU A 235 -5.46 -22.62 14.00
N LYS A 236 -6.75 -22.36 14.27
CA LYS A 236 -7.61 -21.59 13.35
C LYS A 236 -7.10 -20.16 13.17
N SER A 237 -6.83 -19.47 14.28
CA SER A 237 -6.27 -18.10 14.24
C SER A 237 -4.89 -18.05 13.58
N ALA A 238 -4.02 -19.03 13.83
CA ALA A 238 -2.70 -19.10 13.21
C ALA A 238 -2.78 -19.30 11.69
N LEU A 239 -3.71 -20.15 11.22
CA LEU A 239 -3.97 -20.33 9.79
C LEU A 239 -4.57 -19.07 9.15
N ALA A 240 -5.46 -18.36 9.84
CA ALA A 240 -6.00 -17.09 9.36
C ALA A 240 -4.91 -15.99 9.28
N ILE A 241 -4.04 -15.89 10.30
CA ILE A 241 -2.88 -14.99 10.29
C ILE A 241 -1.92 -15.36 9.14
N LEU A 242 -1.66 -16.65 8.93
CA LEU A 242 -0.83 -17.09 7.81
C LEU A 242 -1.49 -16.74 6.47
N ALA A 243 -2.80 -16.89 6.32
CA ALA A 243 -3.53 -16.46 5.14
C ALA A 243 -3.40 -14.95 4.90
N ILE A 244 -3.39 -14.12 5.95
CA ILE A 244 -3.13 -12.68 5.86
C ILE A 244 -1.67 -12.42 5.43
N VAL A 245 -0.70 -13.16 5.95
CA VAL A 245 0.71 -13.02 5.55
C VAL A 245 0.91 -13.43 4.08
N LEU A 246 0.15 -14.40 3.58
CA LEU A 246 0.28 -14.88 2.19
C LEU A 246 -0.53 -14.03 1.20
N VAL A 247 -1.80 -13.74 1.49
CA VAL A 247 -2.71 -13.05 0.56
C VAL A 247 -2.42 -11.54 0.56
N PRO A 248 -2.87 -10.72 1.53
CA PRO A 248 -2.55 -9.28 1.51
C PRO A 248 -1.03 -9.01 1.67
N GLY A 249 -0.26 -9.91 2.30
CA GLY A 249 1.20 -9.83 2.29
C GLY A 249 1.82 -9.92 0.90
N SER A 250 1.36 -10.83 0.02
CA SER A 250 1.77 -10.83 -1.39
C SER A 250 1.32 -9.56 -2.12
N GLY A 251 0.16 -8.99 -1.74
CA GLY A 251 -0.27 -7.68 -2.23
C GLY A 251 0.74 -6.56 -1.93
N HIS A 252 1.34 -6.53 -0.74
CA HIS A 252 2.40 -5.57 -0.44
C HIS A 252 3.68 -5.80 -1.26
N ILE A 253 4.05 -7.06 -1.54
CA ILE A 253 5.18 -7.36 -2.43
C ILE A 253 4.89 -6.81 -3.83
N LEU A 254 3.71 -7.11 -4.37
CA LEU A 254 3.26 -6.71 -5.70
C LEU A 254 3.18 -5.19 -5.83
N MET A 255 2.60 -4.48 -4.86
CA MET A 255 2.55 -3.02 -4.89
C MET A 255 3.94 -2.41 -4.78
N ASN A 256 4.79 -2.91 -3.87
CA ASN A 256 6.15 -2.38 -3.75
C ASN A 256 6.96 -2.64 -5.01
N TRP A 257 6.76 -3.78 -5.68
CA TRP A 257 7.33 -4.04 -6.99
C TRP A 257 6.77 -3.09 -8.07
N ALA A 258 5.45 -2.86 -8.08
CA ALA A 258 4.81 -1.90 -8.99
C ALA A 258 5.35 -0.47 -8.79
N HIS A 259 5.68 -0.07 -7.56
CA HIS A 259 6.32 1.21 -7.30
C HIS A 259 7.67 1.38 -8.02
N ALA A 260 8.39 0.32 -8.39
CA ALA A 260 9.59 0.45 -9.21
C ALA A 260 9.29 0.57 -10.72
N HIS A 261 8.09 0.20 -11.17
CA HIS A 261 7.71 0.04 -12.59
C HIS A 261 6.51 0.89 -13.01
N THR A 262 6.05 1.78 -12.13
CA THR A 262 4.86 2.61 -12.30
C THR A 262 4.99 3.87 -11.43
N THR A 263 4.29 4.94 -11.82
CA THR A 263 4.25 6.19 -11.07
C THR A 263 3.52 6.02 -9.74
N LEU A 264 3.89 6.85 -8.75
CA LEU A 264 3.21 6.89 -7.45
C LEU A 264 1.72 7.28 -7.64
N VAL A 265 1.46 8.17 -8.59
CA VAL A 265 0.13 8.65 -8.94
C VAL A 265 -0.76 7.52 -9.49
N LEU A 266 -0.28 6.73 -10.45
CA LEU A 266 -1.08 5.65 -11.03
C LEU A 266 -1.33 4.52 -10.02
N THR A 267 -0.31 4.15 -9.24
CA THR A 267 -0.50 3.15 -8.16
C THR A 267 -1.49 3.65 -7.11
N SER A 268 -1.49 4.94 -6.78
CA SER A 268 -2.47 5.57 -5.88
C SER A 268 -3.88 5.68 -6.48
N LEU A 269 -4.03 5.72 -7.81
CA LEU A 269 -5.35 5.64 -8.46
C LEU A 269 -5.91 4.23 -8.42
N ILE A 270 -5.08 3.22 -8.67
CA ILE A 270 -5.50 1.82 -8.66
C ILE A 270 -6.03 1.43 -7.26
N THR A 271 -5.47 2.00 -6.19
CA THR A 271 -5.96 1.78 -4.82
C THR A 271 -7.36 2.33 -4.55
N LEU A 272 -7.91 3.20 -5.40
CA LEU A 272 -9.32 3.64 -5.29
C LEU A 272 -10.32 2.49 -5.53
N GLY A 273 -9.88 1.38 -6.15
CA GLY A 273 -10.70 0.18 -6.25
C GLY A 273 -10.84 -0.60 -4.94
N LEU A 274 -9.97 -0.35 -3.95
CA LEU A 274 -9.93 -1.09 -2.70
C LEU A 274 -11.27 -1.10 -1.93
N PRO A 275 -11.96 0.05 -1.72
CA PRO A 275 -13.20 0.07 -0.96
C PRO A 275 -14.31 -0.75 -1.62
N VAL A 276 -14.36 -0.76 -2.96
CA VAL A 276 -15.36 -1.54 -3.72
C VAL A 276 -15.15 -3.04 -3.50
N ILE A 277 -13.91 -3.51 -3.68
CA ILE A 277 -13.59 -4.94 -3.50
C ILE A 277 -13.81 -5.35 -2.04
N ALA A 278 -13.36 -4.51 -1.08
CA ALA A 278 -13.50 -4.78 0.33
C ALA A 278 -14.97 -4.79 0.78
N ALA A 279 -15.79 -3.87 0.29
CA ALA A 279 -17.22 -3.82 0.59
C ALA A 279 -17.96 -5.05 0.02
N ILE A 280 -17.68 -5.43 -1.24
CA ILE A 280 -18.26 -6.65 -1.84
C ILE A 280 -17.83 -7.89 -1.06
N SER A 281 -16.54 -8.00 -0.73
CA SER A 281 -16.02 -9.14 0.03
C SER A 281 -16.63 -9.23 1.43
N ALA A 282 -16.71 -8.10 2.15
CA ALA A 282 -17.33 -8.05 3.48
C ALA A 282 -18.83 -8.38 3.42
N ALA A 283 -19.55 -7.93 2.39
CA ALA A 283 -20.96 -8.27 2.22
C ALA A 283 -21.17 -9.77 2.01
N ILE A 284 -20.34 -10.41 1.16
CA ILE A 284 -20.45 -11.84 0.85
C ILE A 284 -20.06 -12.73 2.05
N PHE A 285 -18.95 -12.41 2.72
CA PHE A 285 -18.34 -13.33 3.69
C PHE A 285 -18.65 -12.98 5.15
N LEU A 286 -18.94 -11.71 5.47
CA LEU A 286 -19.25 -11.26 6.84
C LEU A 286 -20.72 -10.89 7.01
N GLY A 287 -21.49 -10.86 5.92
CA GLY A 287 -22.88 -10.39 5.95
C GLY A 287 -23.01 -8.90 6.24
N GLN A 288 -21.96 -8.10 6.06
CA GLN A 288 -22.03 -6.65 6.23
C GLN A 288 -22.88 -6.03 5.12
N SER A 289 -24.04 -5.47 5.47
CA SER A 289 -24.84 -4.67 4.54
C SER A 289 -24.06 -3.43 4.11
N VAL A 290 -24.17 -3.09 2.83
CA VAL A 290 -23.67 -1.83 2.30
C VAL A 290 -24.89 -0.99 1.93
N THR A 291 -25.13 0.07 2.68
CA THR A 291 -26.31 0.91 2.46
C THR A 291 -26.21 1.66 1.13
N PRO A 292 -27.34 2.05 0.50
CA PRO A 292 -27.30 2.88 -0.70
C PRO A 292 -26.51 4.19 -0.50
N VAL A 293 -26.54 4.75 0.72
CA VAL A 293 -25.77 5.94 1.08
C VAL A 293 -24.27 5.65 1.05
N GLN A 294 -23.83 4.49 1.56
CA GLN A 294 -22.42 4.07 1.47
C GLN A 294 -22.00 3.84 0.02
N ILE A 295 -22.83 3.21 -0.81
CA ILE A 295 -22.54 3.01 -2.24
C ILE A 295 -22.33 4.37 -2.92
N PHE A 296 -23.22 5.32 -2.69
CA PHE A 296 -23.11 6.66 -3.25
C PHE A 296 -21.87 7.40 -2.74
N GLY A 297 -21.59 7.32 -1.44
CA GLY A 297 -20.39 7.91 -0.84
C GLY A 297 -19.09 7.33 -1.41
N ILE A 298 -18.99 6.01 -1.55
CA ILE A 298 -17.85 5.33 -2.19
C ILE A 298 -17.68 5.81 -3.64
N ALA A 299 -18.76 5.84 -4.41
CA ALA A 299 -18.73 6.31 -5.80
C ALA A 299 -18.26 7.76 -5.90
N LEU A 300 -18.72 8.63 -4.99
CA LEU A 300 -18.34 10.04 -4.95
C LEU A 300 -16.85 10.22 -4.65
N VAL A 301 -16.30 9.48 -3.68
CA VAL A 301 -14.86 9.49 -3.36
C VAL A 301 -14.04 9.09 -4.58
N ILE A 302 -14.40 7.96 -5.21
CA ILE A 302 -13.66 7.43 -6.37
C ILE A 302 -13.70 8.42 -7.54
N ALA A 303 -14.87 8.99 -7.83
CA ALA A 303 -15.05 9.94 -8.93
C ALA A 303 -14.24 11.23 -8.70
N ALA A 304 -14.29 11.79 -7.49
CA ALA A 304 -13.57 13.02 -7.15
C ALA A 304 -12.06 12.84 -7.27
N LEU A 305 -11.52 11.74 -6.73
CA LEU A 305 -10.08 11.47 -6.71
C LEU A 305 -9.55 11.08 -8.08
N SER A 306 -10.32 10.31 -8.86
CA SER A 306 -9.98 10.01 -10.25
C SER A 306 -9.94 11.28 -11.10
N GLY A 307 -10.92 12.18 -10.91
CA GLY A 307 -11.02 13.44 -11.63
C GLY A 307 -9.80 14.34 -11.46
N VAL A 308 -9.34 14.58 -10.22
CA VAL A 308 -8.14 15.42 -9.95
C VAL A 308 -6.94 14.90 -10.72
N ILE A 309 -6.71 13.60 -10.59
CA ILE A 309 -5.47 13.00 -11.05
C ILE A 309 -5.43 12.95 -12.59
N ILE A 310 -6.57 12.66 -13.23
CA ILE A 310 -6.67 12.71 -14.69
C ILE A 310 -6.44 14.14 -15.20
N LEU A 311 -6.99 15.14 -14.52
CA LEU A 311 -6.82 16.55 -14.91
C LEU A 311 -5.37 17.02 -14.78
N ASP A 312 -4.65 16.59 -13.74
CA ASP A 312 -3.22 16.90 -13.61
C ASP A 312 -2.36 16.15 -14.63
N ALA A 313 -2.71 14.90 -14.97
CA ALA A 313 -2.02 14.15 -16.01
C ALA A 313 -2.13 14.80 -17.39
N LYS A 314 -3.34 15.21 -17.80
CA LYS A 314 -3.57 15.90 -19.09
C LYS A 314 -2.77 17.19 -19.19
N ARG A 315 -2.79 18.01 -18.15
CA ARG A 315 -2.08 19.29 -18.15
C ARG A 315 -0.55 19.14 -18.21
N THR A 316 -0.01 18.08 -17.61
CA THR A 316 1.43 17.82 -17.68
C THR A 316 1.84 17.48 -19.11
N ALA A 317 0.99 16.77 -19.85
CA ALA A 317 1.20 16.52 -21.28
C ALA A 317 1.13 17.81 -22.11
N ASP A 318 0.10 18.64 -21.89
CA ASP A 318 -0.08 19.92 -22.62
C ASP A 318 1.10 20.90 -22.39
N ALA A 319 1.74 20.86 -21.22
CA ALA A 319 2.88 21.73 -20.90
C ALA A 319 4.21 21.28 -21.55
N THR A 320 4.28 20.03 -22.02
CA THR A 320 5.46 19.45 -22.67
C THR A 320 5.37 19.46 -24.20
N GLU A 321 4.21 19.80 -24.76
CA GLU A 321 4.03 19.94 -26.20
C GLU A 321 4.61 21.29 -26.66
N PRO A 322 5.60 21.32 -27.57
CA PRO A 322 6.17 22.58 -28.04
C PRO A 322 5.09 23.37 -28.77
N ALA A 323 4.94 24.65 -28.42
CA ALA A 323 4.04 25.56 -29.13
C ALA A 323 4.45 25.60 -30.62
N VAL A 324 3.57 25.08 -31.47
CA VAL A 324 3.67 25.14 -32.93
C VAL A 324 3.30 26.53 -33.42
#